data_AF-A0A2S8YX47-F1
#
_entry.id   AF-A0A2S8YX47-F1
#
_cell.length_a   1.000
_cell.length_b   1.000
_cell.length_c   1.000
_cell.angle_alpha   90.00
_cell.angle_beta   90.00
_cell.angle_gamma   90.00
#
_symmetry.space_group_name_H-M   'P 1'
#
loop_
_entity.id
_entity.type
_entity.pdbx_description
1 polymer ?
#
loop_
_entity_poly.entity_id
_entity_poly.type
_entity_poly.pdbx_seq_one_letter_code
_entity_poly.pdbx_strand_id
1 'polypeptide(L)'
;MMQSSRAPRLCCLKGPLPQAAILYEWFVAPVERVNGQLQITLQLPCADDAPHAALFPADIISPPSGRVPLLTDVVAEPAAQESGA
;
A
#
# COMPACT_ATOMS: atom_id res chain seq x y z
N MET A 1 -7.57 36.46 2.93
CA MET A 1 -7.53 35.58 1.75
C MET A 1 -7.01 34.22 2.18
N MET A 2 -7.89 33.26 2.47
CA MET A 2 -7.50 31.92 2.93
C MET A 2 -7.20 31.06 1.70
N GLN A 3 -5.91 30.81 1.43
CA GLN A 3 -5.50 29.88 0.39
C GLN A 3 -5.81 28.45 0.85
N SER A 4 -6.79 27.85 0.20
CA SER A 4 -7.16 26.45 0.36
C SER A 4 -6.03 25.58 -0.16
N SER A 5 -5.18 25.06 0.73
CA SER A 5 -4.18 24.04 0.42
C SER A 5 -4.86 22.72 0.10
N ARG A 6 -5.36 22.58 -1.13
CA ARG A 6 -5.76 21.28 -1.68
C ARG A 6 -4.49 20.55 -2.12
N ALA A 7 -4.11 19.52 -1.38
CA ALA A 7 -3.11 18.56 -1.83
C ALA A 7 -3.47 18.06 -3.25
N PRO A 8 -2.50 17.95 -4.17
CA PRO A 8 -2.77 17.57 -5.55
C PRO A 8 -3.38 16.16 -5.58
N ARG A 9 -4.59 16.04 -6.14
CA ARG A 9 -5.20 14.72 -6.40
C ARG A 9 -4.45 14.05 -7.56
N LEU A 10 -4.09 12.79 -7.37
CA LEU A 10 -3.33 11.95 -8.30
C LEU A 10 -3.90 11.96 -9.74
N CYS A 11 -5.20 12.17 -9.89
CA CYS A 11 -5.91 12.17 -11.17
C CYS A 11 -5.73 13.45 -12.02
N CYS A 12 -5.19 14.54 -11.46
CA CYS A 12 -5.01 15.81 -12.19
C CYS A 12 -3.56 16.09 -12.59
N LEU A 13 -2.60 15.29 -12.12
CA LEU A 13 -1.18 15.52 -12.37
C LEU A 13 -0.80 14.94 -13.74
N LYS A 14 -0.44 15.82 -14.67
CA LYS A 14 0.00 15.47 -16.02
C LYS A 14 1.54 15.31 -16.01
N GLY A 15 2.04 14.32 -15.29
CA GLY A 15 3.47 14.10 -15.06
C GLY A 15 3.75 13.14 -13.90
N PRO A 16 5.02 12.82 -13.61
CA PRO A 16 5.38 12.00 -12.45
C PRO A 16 4.91 12.68 -11.17
N LEU A 17 4.40 11.92 -10.21
CA LEU A 17 4.06 12.41 -8.89
C LEU A 17 5.36 12.71 -8.14
N PRO A 18 5.70 13.99 -7.88
CA PRO A 18 6.94 14.31 -7.19
C PRO A 18 6.92 13.75 -5.77
N GLN A 19 8.07 13.31 -5.28
CA GLN A 19 8.21 12.74 -3.93
C GLN A 19 7.65 13.68 -2.85
N ALA A 20 7.86 15.00 -2.99
CA ALA A 20 7.35 16.00 -2.05
C ALA A 20 5.82 16.08 -1.94
N ALA A 21 5.07 15.51 -2.89
CA ALA A 21 3.62 15.40 -2.83
C ALA A 21 3.15 14.11 -2.11
N ILE A 22 4.07 13.21 -1.75
CA ILE A 22 3.79 11.94 -1.10
C ILE A 22 4.02 12.11 0.40
N LEU A 23 2.97 11.93 1.19
CA LEU A 23 3.00 12.14 2.64
C LEU A 23 3.63 10.96 3.42
N TYR A 24 3.91 9.85 2.75
CA TYR A 24 4.44 8.62 3.35
C TYR A 24 5.95 8.52 3.16
N GLU A 25 6.66 8.25 4.25
CA GLU A 25 8.12 8.27 4.32
C GLU A 25 8.81 7.14 3.53
N TRP A 26 8.09 6.05 3.23
CA TRP A 26 8.65 4.92 2.49
C TRP A 26 8.91 5.22 1.01
N PHE A 27 8.34 6.30 0.45
CA PHE A 27 8.59 6.70 -0.93
C PHE A 27 9.84 7.57 -1.02
N VAL A 28 10.90 7.00 -1.57
CA VAL A 28 12.22 7.66 -1.67
C VAL A 28 12.51 8.26 -3.05
N ALA A 29 11.57 8.14 -3.99
CA ALA A 29 11.68 8.69 -5.35
C ALA A 29 10.29 9.14 -5.87
N PRO A 30 10.25 9.95 -6.95
CA PRO A 30 9.01 10.25 -7.65
C PRO A 30 8.29 8.97 -8.14
N VAL A 31 6.97 8.99 -8.14
CA VAL A 31 6.16 7.88 -8.70
C VAL A 31 5.83 8.21 -10.15
N GLU A 32 6.25 7.36 -11.07
CA GLU A 32 6.15 7.62 -12.49
C GLU A 32 5.56 6.44 -13.27
N ARG A 33 5.08 6.73 -14.49
CA ARG A 33 4.63 5.71 -15.43
C ARG A 33 5.64 5.63 -16.57
N VAL A 34 6.33 4.50 -16.69
CA VAL A 34 7.30 4.23 -17.75
C VAL A 34 6.80 3.06 -18.58
N ASN A 35 6.64 3.28 -19.90
CA ASN A 35 6.11 2.27 -20.84
C ASN A 35 4.76 1.67 -20.40
N GLY A 36 3.86 2.49 -19.84
CA GLY A 36 2.55 2.05 -19.34
C GLY A 36 2.57 1.34 -17.98
N GLN A 37 3.77 1.03 -17.45
CA GLN A 37 3.95 0.40 -16.15
C GLN A 37 4.16 1.46 -15.06
N LEU A 38 3.55 1.25 -13.91
CA LEU A 38 3.73 2.11 -12.74
C LEU A 38 5.03 1.71 -12.04
N GLN A 39 5.98 2.64 -11.92
CA GLN A 39 7.22 2.45 -11.19
C GLN A 39 7.15 3.18 -9.84
N ILE A 40 7.46 2.44 -8.77
CA ILE A 40 7.43 2.92 -7.40
C ILE A 40 8.72 2.45 -6.71
N THR A 41 9.45 3.38 -6.10
CA THR A 41 10.64 3.04 -5.30
C THR A 41 10.31 3.17 -3.83
N LEU A 42 10.37 2.05 -3.12
CA LEU A 42 10.06 1.96 -1.69
C LEU A 42 11.33 1.63 -0.88
N GLN A 43 11.53 2.35 0.21
CA GLN A 43 12.45 1.95 1.27
C GLN A 43 11.68 1.08 2.27
N LEU A 44 11.87 -0.24 2.18
CA LEU A 44 11.26 -1.19 3.10
C LEU A 44 12.10 -1.34 4.37
N PRO A 45 11.49 -1.52 5.55
CA PRO A 45 12.19 -1.78 6.80
C PRO A 45 12.72 -3.22 6.83
N CYS A 46 13.75 -3.49 6.03
CA CYS A 46 14.45 -4.76 6.04
C CYS A 46 15.87 -4.52 6.55
N ALA A 47 16.31 -5.29 7.54
CA ALA A 47 17.71 -5.26 7.96
C ALA A 47 18.59 -5.79 6.83
N ASP A 48 19.82 -5.30 6.70
CA ASP A 48 20.79 -5.80 5.71
C ASP A 48 21.03 -7.32 5.84
N ASP A 49 21.00 -7.83 7.08
CA ASP A 49 21.16 -9.25 7.41
C ASP A 49 19.83 -10.03 7.43
N ALA A 50 18.73 -9.43 6.95
CA ALA A 50 17.46 -10.12 6.90
C ALA A 50 17.52 -11.35 5.98
N PRO A 51 16.81 -12.43 6.33
CA PRO A 51 16.83 -13.64 5.51
C PRO A 51 16.34 -13.35 4.09
N HIS A 52 16.90 -14.05 3.09
CA HIS A 52 16.59 -13.85 1.67
C HIS A 52 15.08 -13.84 1.37
N ALA A 53 14.31 -14.72 2.03
CA ALA A 53 12.86 -14.78 1.88
C ALA A 53 12.11 -13.53 2.38
N ALA A 54 12.71 -12.74 3.28
CA ALA A 54 12.16 -11.47 3.75
C ALA A 54 12.54 -10.30 2.83
N LEU A 55 13.73 -10.33 2.23
CA LEU A 55 14.19 -9.34 1.24
C LEU A 55 13.50 -9.53 -0.13
N PHE A 56 13.27 -10.78 -0.50
CA PHE A 56 12.72 -11.20 -1.79
C PHE A 56 11.53 -12.14 -1.56
N PRO A 57 10.33 -11.60 -1.29
CA PRO A 57 9.14 -12.42 -1.16
C PRO A 57 8.87 -13.17 -2.47
N ALA A 58 8.32 -14.38 -2.36
CA ALA A 58 7.94 -15.18 -3.51
C ALA A 58 6.90 -14.46 -4.38
N ASP A 59 6.91 -14.74 -5.68
CA ASP A 59 5.96 -14.14 -6.61
C ASP A 59 4.52 -14.46 -6.20
N ILE A 60 3.68 -13.41 -6.20
CA ILE A 60 2.25 -13.55 -5.96
C ILE A 60 1.59 -13.93 -7.29
N ILE A 61 1.43 -15.23 -7.53
CA ILE A 61 0.81 -15.77 -8.76
C ILE A 61 -0.70 -15.90 -8.59
N SER A 62 -1.46 -15.23 -9.45
CA SER A 62 -2.94 -15.31 -9.52
C SER A 62 -3.65 -15.24 -8.17
N PRO A 63 -3.42 -14.17 -7.37
CA PRO A 63 -4.16 -14.01 -6.13
C PRO A 63 -5.66 -13.89 -6.45
N PRO A 64 -6.55 -14.39 -5.57
CA PRO A 64 -7.98 -14.27 -5.78
C PRO A 64 -8.37 -12.79 -5.93
N SER A 65 -9.10 -12.48 -7.00
CA SER A 65 -9.67 -11.16 -7.19
C SER A 65 -10.70 -10.88 -6.09
N GLY A 66 -10.48 -9.85 -5.29
CA GLY A 66 -11.41 -9.48 -4.22
C GLY A 66 -10.68 -8.95 -2.99
N ARG A 67 -11.40 -8.92 -1.87
CA ARG A 67 -10.85 -8.49 -0.59
C ARG A 67 -9.79 -9.49 -0.12
N VAL A 68 -8.55 -9.04 0.01
CA VAL A 68 -7.48 -9.83 0.64
C VAL A 68 -7.60 -9.66 2.16
N PRO A 69 -7.90 -10.72 2.92
CA PRO A 69 -7.95 -10.62 4.37
C PRO A 69 -6.53 -10.38 4.89
N LEU A 70 -6.36 -9.32 5.68
CA LEU A 70 -5.14 -9.07 6.42
C LEU A 70 -5.19 -9.79 7.77
N LEU A 71 -4.06 -9.91 8.46
CA LEU A 71 -4.00 -10.54 9.79
C LEU A 71 -4.95 -9.87 10.81
N THR A 72 -5.33 -8.62 10.56
CA THR A 72 -6.32 -7.84 11.32
C THR A 72 -7.77 -8.07 10.91
N ASP A 73 -8.05 -8.84 9.86
CA ASP A 73 -9.41 -9.18 9.40
C ASP A 73 -10.03 -10.33 10.19
N VAL A 74 -9.55 -10.61 11.40
CA VAL A 74 -10.24 -11.51 12.34
C VAL A 74 -11.62 -10.93 12.56
N VAL A 75 -12.60 -11.51 11.88
CA VAL A 75 -14.01 -11.19 12.09
C VAL A 75 -14.28 -11.49 13.56
N ALA A 76 -14.57 -10.46 14.35
CA ALA A 76 -15.17 -10.66 15.65
C ALA A 76 -16.52 -11.32 15.39
N GLU A 77 -16.59 -12.63 15.54
CA GLU A 77 -17.85 -13.36 15.54
C GLU A 77 -18.71 -12.75 16.65
N PRO A 78 -19.90 -12.19 16.37
CA PRO A 78 -20.79 -11.77 17.43
C PRO A 78 -21.24 -13.03 18.17
N ALA A 79 -20.84 -13.14 19.42
CA ALA A 79 -21.32 -14.15 20.35
C ALA A 79 -22.85 -14.12 20.39
N ALA A 80 -23.48 -15.08 19.72
CA ALA A 80 -24.89 -15.38 19.85
C ALA A 80 -25.06 -16.90 19.84
N GLN A 81 -24.62 -17.54 20.92
CA GLN A 81 -25.07 -18.87 21.30
C GLN A 81 -25.47 -18.85 22.79
N GLU A 82 -26.76 -18.71 23.05
CA GLU A 82 -27.50 -19.13 24.26
C GLU A 82 -28.95 -19.31 23.79
N SER A 83 -29.73 -20.33 24.11
CA SER A 83 -29.57 -21.51 24.97
C SER A 83 -30.65 -22.49 24.51
N GLY A 84 -30.36 -23.80 24.55
CA GLY A 84 -31.40 -24.82 24.54
C GLY A 84 -32.10 -24.90 25.91
N ALA A 85 -33.41 -25.13 25.88
CA ALA A 85 -34.18 -26.05 26.73
C ALA A 85 -35.65 -26.01 26.28
#